data_AF-A0AAU2CG66-F1
#
_entry.id   AF-A0AAU2CG66-F1
#
_cell.length_a   1.000
_cell.length_b   1.000
_cell.length_c   1.000
_cell.angle_alpha   90.00
_cell.angle_beta   90.00
_cell.angle_gamma   90.00
#
_symmetry.space_group_name_H-M   'P 1'
#
loop_
_entity.id
_entity.type
_entity.pdbx_description
1 polymer ?
#
loop_
_entity_poly.entity_id
_entity_poly.type
_entity_poly.pdbx_seq_one_letter_code
_entity_poly.pdbx_strand_id
1 'polypeptide(L)' 'MAYWEIAVPFTSPHGGEGIHYFTYPLDSCPVPSAAVRAATADAVSEDAVRHRRGAEIAAHSSTTILRTPALW' A
#
# COMPACT_ATOMS: atom_id res chain seq x y z
N MET A 1 7.91 -2.10 -17.36
CA MET A 1 8.21 -1.00 -16.42
C MET A 1 8.12 -1.49 -14.99
N ALA A 2 9.23 -1.71 -14.31
CA ALA A 2 9.23 -2.27 -12.96
C ALA A 2 8.60 -1.32 -11.92
N TYR A 3 7.87 -1.86 -10.95
CA TYR A 3 7.19 -1.12 -9.89
C TYR A 3 7.26 -1.86 -8.56
N TRP A 4 7.17 -1.11 -7.47
CA TRP A 4 6.92 -1.66 -6.14
C TRP A 4 5.43 -1.88 -5.97
N GLU A 5 5.05 -3.08 -5.53
CA GLU A 5 3.71 -3.39 -5.06
C GLU A 5 3.78 -3.52 -3.53
N ILE A 6 3.06 -2.65 -2.83
CA ILE A 6 3.01 -2.64 -1.37
C ILE A 6 1.65 -3.17 -0.93
N ALA A 7 1.66 -4.28 -0.21
CA ALA A 7 0.48 -4.87 0.42
C ALA A 7 0.34 -4.30 1.83
N VAL A 8 -0.73 -3.54 2.06
CA VAL A 8 -1.04 -2.90 3.33
C VAL A 8 -2.30 -3.56 3.92
N PRO A 9 -2.18 -4.33 5.02
CA PRO A 9 -3.33 -4.92 5.67
C PRO A 9 -4.15 -3.84 6.38
N PHE A 10 -5.47 -3.97 6.30
CA PHE A 10 -6.41 -3.12 7.01
C PHE A 10 -7.49 -3.96 7.68
N THR A 11 -8.05 -3.42 8.77
CA THR A 11 -9.15 -4.01 9.52
C THR A 11 -10.35 -3.08 9.42
N SER A 12 -11.41 -3.56 8.79
CA SER A 12 -12.70 -2.88 8.71
C SER A 12 -13.30 -2.73 10.11
N PRO A 13 -14.03 -1.63 10.39
CA PRO A 13 -14.75 -1.46 11.66
C PRO A 13 -15.80 -2.54 11.91
N HIS A 14 -16.19 -3.30 10.88
CA HIS A 14 -17.10 -4.45 10.98
C HIS A 14 -16.38 -5.79 11.25
N GLY A 15 -15.08 -5.78 11.57
CA GLY A 15 -14.30 -6.98 11.91
C GLY A 15 -13.78 -7.77 10.71
N GLY A 16 -13.82 -7.20 9.50
CA GLY A 16 -13.27 -7.83 8.30
C GLY A 16 -11.82 -7.40 8.06
N GLU A 17 -10.90 -8.35 7.89
CA GLU A 17 -9.52 -8.09 7.47
C GLU A 17 -9.42 -8.08 5.94
N GLY A 18 -8.60 -7.18 5.40
CA GLY A 18 -8.35 -7.07 3.97
C GLY A 18 -6.96 -6.56 3.66
N ILE A 19 -6.55 -6.65 2.39
CA ILE A 19 -5.28 -6.13 1.91
C ILE A 19 -5.56 -5.08 0.84
N HIS A 20 -4.95 -3.91 1.01
CA HIS A 20 -4.89 -2.89 -0.02
C HIS A 20 -3.53 -2.95 -0.71
N TYR A 21 -3.56 -3.01 -2.04
CA TYR A 21 -2.36 -3.01 -2.86
C TYR A 21 -2.12 -1.61 -3.41
N PHE A 22 -0.92 -1.08 -3.18
CA PHE A 22 -0.46 0.17 -3.75
C PHE A 22 0.67 -0.10 -4.72
N THR A 23 0.67 0.58 -5.87
CA THR A 23 1.71 0.45 -6.88
C THR A 23 2.49 1.75 -7.02
N TYR A 24 3.81 1.67 -6.88
CA TYR A 24 4.71 2.81 -7.04
C TYR A 24 5.75 2.52 -8.13
N PRO A 25 5.87 3.37 -9.16
CA PRO A 25 6.89 3.20 -10.18
C PRO A 25 8.28 3.34 -9.57
N LEU A 26 9.22 2.48 -9.99
CA LEU A 26 10.61 2.53 -9.55
C LEU A 26 11.28 3.88 -9.87
N ASP A 27 10.85 4.55 -10.93
CA ASP A 27 11.38 5.86 -11.34
C ASP A 27 11.10 6.96 -10.29
N SER A 28 9.95 6.87 -9.60
CA SER A 28 9.59 7.80 -8.52
C SER A 28 10.06 7.32 -7.15
N CYS A 29 10.18 6.00 -6.97
CA CYS A 29 10.61 5.37 -5.73
C CYS A 29 11.72 4.35 -6.02
N PRO A 30 12.99 4.79 -6.14
CA PRO A 30 14.09 3.90 -6.49
C PRO A 30 14.44 2.90 -5.37
N VAL A 31 14.04 3.21 -4.13
CA VAL A 31 14.27 2.36 -2.96
C VAL A 31 12.96 1.85 -2.36
N PRO A 32 12.90 0.59 -1.90
CA PRO A 32 11.68 0.01 -1.37
C PRO A 32 11.17 0.72 -0.12
N SER A 33 12.06 1.24 0.73
CA SER A 33 11.68 2.01 1.93
C SER A 33 10.93 3.29 1.61
N ALA A 34 11.23 3.96 0.49
CA ALA A 34 10.50 5.14 0.03
C ALA A 34 9.10 4.75 -0.46
N ALA A 35 8.98 3.66 -1.22
CA ALA A 35 7.69 3.13 -1.65
C ALA A 35 6.80 2.72 -0.47
N VAL A 36 7.37 2.07 0.56
CA VAL A 36 6.63 1.75 1.80
C VAL A 36 6.17 3.01 2.51
N ARG A 37 7.04 4.01 2.68
CA ARG A 37 6.65 5.26 3.36
C ARG A 37 5.54 5.99 2.61
N ALA A 38 5.61 6.04 1.27
CA ALA A 38 4.57 6.60 0.44
C ALA A 38 3.26 5.80 0.57
N ALA A 39 3.33 4.47 0.47
CA ALA A 39 2.19 3.58 0.66
C ALA A 39 1.53 3.79 2.02
N THR A 40 2.30 3.79 3.11
CA THR A 40 1.75 3.99 4.45
C THR A 40 1.14 5.38 4.60
N ALA A 41 1.78 6.42 4.07
CA ALA A 41 1.25 7.79 4.11
C ALA A 41 -0.08 7.92 3.34
N ASP A 42 -0.14 7.39 2.12
CA ASP A 42 -1.37 7.33 1.33
C ASP A 42 -2.44 6.49 2.03
N ALA A 43 -2.02 5.42 2.70
CA ALA A 43 -2.91 4.53 3.40
C ALA A 43 -3.39 5.08 4.77
N VAL A 44 -2.76 6.10 5.35
CA VAL A 44 -3.31 6.81 6.53
C VAL A 44 -3.89 8.18 6.21
N SER A 45 -3.87 8.59 4.94
CA SER A 45 -4.48 9.84 4.48
C SER A 45 -5.98 9.88 4.78
N GLU A 46 -6.50 11.05 5.16
CA GLU A 46 -7.91 11.23 5.53
C GLU A 46 -8.85 10.79 4.40
N ASP A 47 -8.46 11.06 3.15
CA ASP A 47 -9.20 10.64 1.97
C ASP A 47 -9.27 9.10 1.89
N ALA A 48 -8.16 8.43 2.15
CA ALA A 48 -8.08 6.98 2.11
C ALA A 48 -8.84 6.33 3.28
N VAL A 49 -8.86 6.96 4.45
CA VAL A 49 -9.69 6.56 5.61
C VAL A 49 -11.17 6.74 5.32
N ARG A 50 -11.57 7.85 4.68
CA ARG A 50 -12.95 8.08 4.21
C ARG A 50 -13.38 7.02 3.20
N HIS A 51 -12.54 6.73 2.21
CA HIS A 51 -12.79 5.68 1.21
C HIS A 51 -12.90 4.27 1.83
N ARG A 52 -12.19 4.02 2.93
CA ARG A 52 -12.27 2.77 3.71
C ARG A 52 -13.38 2.74 4.75
N ARG A 53 -14.24 3.77 4.82
CA ARG A 53 -15.34 3.89 5.80
C ARG A 53 -14.88 3.67 7.26
N GLY A 54 -13.68 4.16 7.59
CA GLY A 54 -13.10 4.01 8.93
C GLY A 54 -12.33 2.70 9.17
N ALA A 55 -11.96 1.95 8.13
CA ALA A 55 -11.06 0.81 8.31
C ALA A 55 -9.66 1.25 8.75
N GLU A 56 -9.22 0.71 9.88
CA GLU A 56 -7.94 1.00 10.50
C GLU A 56 -6.82 0.23 9.79
N ILE A 57 -5.65 0.85 9.69
CA ILE A 57 -4.48 0.19 9.12
C ILE A 57 -3.65 -0.43 10.23
N ALA A 58 -3.32 -1.70 10.08
CA ALA A 58 -2.26 -2.33 10.85
C ALA A 58 -0.91 -1.83 10.30
N ALA A 59 -0.53 -0.60 10.68
CA ALA A 59 0.63 0.12 10.13
C ALA A 59 1.96 -0.63 10.33
N HIS A 60 1.95 -1.69 11.15
CA HIS A 60 3.11 -2.46 11.59
C HIS A 60 3.34 -3.70 10.71
N SER A 61 2.48 -3.97 9.72
CA SER A 61 2.50 -5.22 8.94
C SER A 61 2.46 -5.00 7.41
N SER A 62 3.04 -3.91 6.91
CA SER A 62 3.12 -3.68 5.45
C SER A 62 4.20 -4.57 4.82
N THR A 63 3.84 -5.30 3.76
CA THR A 63 4.78 -6.16 3.01
C THR A 63 5.09 -5.52 1.65
N THR A 64 6.38 -5.48 1.29
CA THR A 64 6.85 -4.94 -0.01
C THR A 64 7.20 -6.06 -0.97
N ILE A 65 6.66 -6.02 -2.17
CA ILE A 65 6.96 -6.95 -3.25
C ILE A 65 7.44 -6.15 -4.46
N LEU A 66 8.61 -6.47 -5.01
CA LEU A 66 9.02 -5.92 -6.30
C LEU A 66 8.32 -6.68 -7.40
N ARG A 67 7.53 -5.99 -8.24
CA ARG A 67 6.93 -6.58 -9.44
C ARG A 67 7.41 -5.87 -10.68
N THR A 68 7.94 -6.66 -11.61
CA THR A 68 8.22 -6.20 -12.97
C THR A 68 7.09 -6.69 -13.85
N PRO A 69 6.33 -5.82 -14.54
CA PRO A 69 5.37 -6.28 -15.52
C PRO A 69 6.18 -6.99 -16.60
N ALA A 70 5.82 -8.24 -16.85
CA ALA A 70 6.30 -8.96 -18.01
C ALA A 70 5.97 -8.08 -19.22
N LEU A 71 7.00 -7.65 -19.94
CA LEU A 71 6.83 -7.03 -21.25
C LEU A 71 6.20 -8.11 -22.13
N TRP A 72 4.89 -8.02 -22.36
CA TRP A 72 4.19 -8.76 -23.40
C TRP A 72 4.24 -7.97 -24.69
#